data_AF-A0A0U5LAI4-F1
#
_entry.id   AF-A0A0U5LAI4-F1
#
_cell.length_a   1.000
_cell.length_b   1.000
_cell.length_c   1.000
_cell.angle_alpha   90.00
_cell.angle_beta   90.00
_cell.angle_gamma   90.00
#
_symmetry.space_group_name_H-M   'P 1'
#
loop_
_entity.id
_entity.type
_entity.pdbx_description
1 polymer ?
#
loop_
_entity_poly.entity_id
_entity_poly.type
_entity_poly.pdbx_seq_one_letter_code
_entity_poly.pdbx_strand_id
1 'polypeptide(L)'
;MNKQNDTTPVFSFYYIAIDTEAGITAEDFISFVREKGVHIPCYPGWRWTLLHGLRGERAGQFMMLYEIESASQRDRYVTADGNLTPEAHAFWQQHPQAQPLIAQWKTFGTFSELPTIYTDYQLLADNPRSTVPDGPRYQASSEGEPIARVIGIHNLALRPGVTADDFESFIAANHHRIDDYPDWKFRLLKGVRGNRLDQYVVLMEIGSQAALDVFYPEPDLATDQAAQFASAHRDTKAMYEEWKKLASFSGSPQLYTDYLSVAESLK
;
A
#
# COMPACT_ATOMS: atom_id res chain seq x y z
N MET A 1 -12.48 16.98 -19.97
CA MET A 1 -12.19 15.54 -19.92
C MET A 1 -10.68 15.39 -20.07
N ASN A 2 -9.93 15.52 -18.97
CA ASN A 2 -8.47 15.40 -19.01
C ASN A 2 -8.13 13.94 -19.32
N LYS A 3 -7.33 13.70 -20.36
CA LYS A 3 -6.65 12.41 -20.54
C LYS A 3 -5.73 12.23 -19.34
N GLN A 4 -6.18 11.46 -18.35
CA GLN A 4 -5.32 10.93 -17.30
C GLN A 4 -4.20 10.17 -18.03
N ASN A 5 -2.94 10.50 -17.72
CA ASN A 5 -1.79 9.83 -18.31
C ASN A 5 -1.92 8.32 -18.09
N ASP A 6 -1.87 7.55 -19.18
CA ASP A 6 -2.06 6.09 -19.19
C ASP A 6 -0.91 5.32 -18.50
N THR A 7 -0.05 6.03 -17.75
CA THR A 7 1.16 5.54 -17.09
C THR A 7 1.20 5.88 -15.59
N THR A 8 0.15 6.49 -15.04
CA THR A 8 0.07 6.76 -13.61
C THR A 8 -0.37 5.49 -12.87
N PRO A 9 0.42 4.97 -11.93
CA PRO A 9 0.07 3.74 -11.25
C PRO A 9 -1.18 3.89 -10.39
N VAL A 10 -1.94 2.81 -10.30
CA VAL A 10 -3.06 2.67 -9.36
C VAL A 10 -2.73 1.56 -8.38
N PHE A 11 -3.40 1.58 -7.23
CA PHE A 11 -3.14 0.64 -6.15
C PHE A 11 -4.42 -0.07 -5.75
N SER A 12 -4.33 -1.32 -5.31
CA SER A 12 -5.49 -2.04 -4.79
C SER A 12 -5.12 -2.74 -3.50
N PHE A 13 -5.89 -2.49 -2.43
CA PHE A 13 -5.62 -3.04 -1.11
C PHE A 13 -6.69 -4.09 -0.81
N TYR A 14 -6.29 -5.35 -0.62
CA TYR A 14 -7.16 -6.45 -0.23
C TYR A 14 -6.84 -6.89 1.20
N TYR A 15 -7.85 -6.95 2.06
CA TYR A 15 -7.67 -7.36 3.45
C TYR A 15 -7.66 -8.88 3.55
N ILE A 16 -6.50 -9.46 3.85
CA ILE A 16 -6.31 -10.90 3.88
C ILE A 16 -6.49 -11.41 5.31
N ALA A 17 -7.45 -12.31 5.50
CA ALA A 17 -7.68 -13.02 6.76
C ALA A 17 -7.14 -14.45 6.64
N ILE A 18 -6.42 -14.91 7.66
CA ILE A 18 -6.00 -16.32 7.78
C ILE A 18 -7.01 -17.09 8.64
N ASP A 19 -7.14 -18.39 8.40
CA ASP A 19 -8.04 -19.28 9.11
C ASP A 19 -7.44 -19.73 10.45
N THR A 20 -7.50 -18.84 11.44
CA THR A 20 -7.00 -19.13 12.79
C THR A 20 -7.81 -20.20 13.51
N GLU A 21 -9.07 -20.43 13.11
CA GLU A 21 -9.91 -21.51 13.66
C GLU A 21 -9.42 -22.90 13.21
N ALA A 22 -8.91 -22.98 11.97
CA ALA A 22 -8.18 -24.16 11.48
C ALA A 22 -6.76 -24.30 12.04
N GLY A 23 -6.34 -23.40 12.94
CA GLY A 23 -5.02 -23.43 13.57
C GLY A 23 -3.89 -22.88 12.69
N ILE A 24 -4.21 -22.19 11.60
CA ILE A 24 -3.20 -21.59 10.72
C ILE A 24 -2.53 -20.41 11.44
N THR A 25 -1.21 -20.46 11.55
CA THR A 25 -0.42 -19.35 12.10
C THR A 25 0.03 -18.38 11.00
N ALA A 26 0.44 -17.18 11.42
CA ALA A 26 1.06 -16.21 10.52
C ALA A 26 2.32 -16.77 9.86
N GLU A 27 3.12 -17.56 10.60
CA GLU A 27 4.35 -18.18 10.09
C GLU A 27 4.05 -19.25 9.04
N ASP A 28 3.03 -20.09 9.26
CA ASP A 28 2.59 -21.10 8.28
C ASP A 28 2.17 -20.43 6.97
N PHE A 29 1.36 -19.36 7.08
CA PHE A 29 0.87 -18.64 5.92
C PHE A 29 2.01 -17.94 5.17
N ILE A 30 2.89 -17.22 5.87
CA ILE A 30 4.04 -16.54 5.27
C ILE A 30 4.96 -17.55 4.57
N SER A 31 5.23 -18.69 5.20
CA SER A 31 6.07 -19.74 4.62
C SER A 31 5.46 -20.29 3.34
N PHE A 32 4.17 -20.64 3.36
CA PHE A 32 3.45 -21.07 2.17
C PHE A 32 3.51 -20.02 1.05
N VAL A 33 3.25 -18.74 1.37
CA VAL A 33 3.23 -17.69 0.35
C VAL A 33 4.60 -17.50 -0.26
N ARG A 34 5.67 -17.50 0.54
CA ARG A 34 7.06 -17.37 0.08
C ARG A 34 7.51 -18.53 -0.80
N GLU A 35 7.12 -19.75 -0.46
CA GLU A 35 7.56 -20.96 -1.18
C GLU A 35 6.71 -21.28 -2.41
N LYS A 36 5.41 -20.99 -2.34
CA LYS A 36 4.43 -21.44 -3.35
C LYS A 36 3.57 -20.29 -3.88
N GLY A 37 3.11 -19.41 -3.00
CA GLY A 37 2.24 -18.29 -3.38
C GLY A 37 2.87 -17.33 -4.39
N VAL A 38 4.18 -17.07 -4.28
CA VAL A 38 4.93 -16.23 -5.24
C VAL A 38 4.91 -16.76 -6.68
N HIS A 39 4.63 -18.05 -6.87
CA HIS A 39 4.51 -18.67 -8.19
C HIS A 39 3.11 -18.55 -8.82
N ILE A 40 2.13 -17.97 -8.10
CA ILE A 40 0.86 -17.57 -8.69
C ILE A 40 1.13 -16.38 -9.63
N PRO A 41 0.87 -16.51 -10.94
CA PRO A 41 1.19 -15.47 -11.90
C PRO A 41 0.34 -14.23 -11.64
N CYS A 42 0.95 -13.06 -11.84
CA CYS A 42 0.27 -11.78 -11.77
C CYS A 42 -0.20 -11.38 -13.17
N TYR A 43 -1.28 -10.60 -13.27
CA TYR A 43 -1.65 -10.02 -14.55
C TYR A 43 -0.51 -9.15 -15.11
N PRO A 44 -0.33 -9.07 -16.44
CA PRO A 44 0.63 -8.16 -17.06
C PRO A 44 0.48 -6.71 -16.54
N GLY A 45 1.58 -6.12 -16.10
CA GLY A 45 1.61 -4.76 -15.54
C GLY A 45 1.13 -4.64 -14.09
N TRP A 46 0.84 -5.77 -13.43
CA TRP A 46 0.49 -5.81 -12.02
C TRP A 46 1.65 -6.39 -11.20
N ARG A 47 1.79 -5.91 -9.97
CA ARG A 47 2.69 -6.47 -8.96
C ARG A 47 1.95 -6.54 -7.64
N TRP A 48 2.07 -7.65 -6.92
CA TRP A 48 1.51 -7.76 -5.58
C TRP A 48 2.58 -7.92 -4.53
N THR A 49 2.35 -7.32 -3.36
CA THR A 49 3.16 -7.49 -2.15
C THR A 49 2.23 -7.96 -1.04
N LEU A 50 2.58 -9.05 -0.36
CA LEU A 50 1.92 -9.45 0.88
C LEU A 50 2.55 -8.68 2.03
N LEU A 51 1.68 -8.02 2.79
CA LEU A 51 2.01 -7.17 3.92
C LEU A 51 1.53 -7.84 5.21
N HIS A 52 2.35 -7.83 6.25
CA HIS A 52 2.00 -8.31 7.59
C HIS A 52 2.10 -7.15 8.58
N GLY A 53 1.02 -6.90 9.32
CA GLY A 53 0.90 -5.73 10.20
C GLY A 53 1.96 -5.75 11.29
N LEU A 54 2.86 -4.77 11.26
CA LEU A 54 3.93 -4.60 12.23
C LEU A 54 3.42 -3.91 13.49
N ARG A 55 2.68 -2.81 13.31
CA ARG A 55 2.13 -1.99 14.41
C ARG A 55 0.95 -1.14 13.92
N GLY A 56 0.20 -0.56 14.85
CA GLY A 56 -1.05 0.11 14.57
C GLY A 56 -2.24 -0.85 14.64
N GLU A 57 -3.35 -0.47 14.05
CA GLU A 57 -4.66 -1.09 14.36
C GLU A 57 -4.82 -2.50 13.80
N ARG A 58 -4.06 -2.79 12.76
CA ARG A 58 -4.06 -4.09 12.09
C ARG A 58 -2.77 -4.87 12.33
N ALA A 59 -2.10 -4.61 13.46
CA ALA A 59 -0.95 -5.40 13.90
C ALA A 59 -1.30 -6.91 13.90
N GLY A 60 -0.41 -7.73 13.34
CA GLY A 60 -0.61 -9.17 13.17
C GLY A 60 -1.57 -9.60 12.05
N GLN A 61 -2.16 -8.65 11.31
CA GLN A 61 -3.11 -8.95 10.22
C GLN A 61 -2.44 -8.77 8.85
N PHE A 62 -3.01 -9.41 7.82
CA PHE A 62 -2.45 -9.38 6.48
C PHE A 62 -3.20 -8.44 5.54
N MET A 63 -2.46 -7.90 4.57
CA MET A 63 -3.00 -7.15 3.45
C MET A 63 -2.23 -7.53 2.18
N MET A 64 -2.94 -7.72 1.08
CA MET A 64 -2.32 -7.81 -0.23
C MET A 64 -2.42 -6.45 -0.92
N LEU A 65 -1.25 -5.86 -1.17
CA LEU A 65 -1.09 -4.61 -1.90
C LEU A 65 -0.80 -4.93 -3.36
N TYR A 66 -1.66 -4.48 -4.27
CA TYR A 66 -1.33 -4.41 -5.69
C TYR A 66 -0.86 -3.02 -6.05
N GLU A 67 0.21 -2.94 -6.82
CA GLU A 67 0.60 -1.77 -7.61
C GLU A 67 0.47 -2.15 -9.09
N ILE A 68 -0.29 -1.36 -9.82
CA ILE A 68 -0.70 -1.64 -11.19
C ILE A 68 -0.26 -0.46 -12.04
N GLU A 69 0.35 -0.71 -13.20
CA GLU A 69 0.91 0.29 -14.11
C GLU A 69 -0.05 1.46 -14.40
N SER A 70 -1.35 1.17 -14.54
CA SER A 70 -2.37 2.19 -14.80
C SER A 70 -3.78 1.72 -14.49
N ALA A 71 -4.71 2.66 -14.44
CA ALA A 71 -6.13 2.37 -14.34
C ALA A 71 -6.64 1.54 -15.53
N SER A 72 -6.14 1.77 -16.75
CA SER A 72 -6.53 1.01 -17.93
C SER A 72 -6.05 -0.45 -17.85
N GLN A 73 -4.84 -0.67 -17.31
CA GLN A 73 -4.31 -2.01 -17.06
C GLN A 73 -5.08 -2.73 -15.96
N ARG A 74 -5.55 -2.02 -14.92
CA ARG A 74 -6.47 -2.62 -13.94
C ARG A 74 -7.78 -3.03 -14.60
N ASP A 75 -8.38 -2.11 -15.35
CA ASP A 75 -9.73 -2.25 -15.92
C ASP A 75 -9.81 -3.31 -17.03
N ARG A 76 -8.66 -3.72 -17.59
CA ARG A 76 -8.57 -4.89 -18.47
C ARG A 76 -8.93 -6.19 -17.77
N TYR A 77 -8.64 -6.33 -16.48
CA TYR A 77 -8.77 -7.59 -15.75
C TYR A 77 -9.87 -7.57 -14.69
N VAL A 78 -10.19 -6.39 -14.15
CA VAL A 78 -11.16 -6.23 -13.08
C VAL A 78 -12.15 -5.11 -13.42
N THR A 79 -13.44 -5.43 -13.35
CA THR A 79 -14.54 -4.49 -13.58
C THR A 79 -14.69 -3.51 -12.42
N ALA A 80 -15.53 -2.47 -12.59
CA ALA A 80 -15.71 -1.43 -11.58
C ALA A 80 -16.30 -1.96 -10.24
N ASP A 81 -17.05 -3.06 -10.29
CA ASP A 81 -17.63 -3.76 -9.15
C ASP A 81 -16.75 -4.90 -8.61
N GLY A 82 -15.50 -5.04 -9.10
CA GLY A 82 -14.53 -6.00 -8.60
C GLY A 82 -14.62 -7.40 -9.20
N ASN A 83 -15.53 -7.63 -10.16
CA ASN A 83 -15.63 -8.90 -10.87
C ASN A 83 -14.50 -9.06 -11.91
N LEU A 84 -14.23 -10.30 -12.29
CA LEU A 84 -13.29 -10.60 -13.37
C LEU A 84 -13.88 -10.27 -14.74
N THR A 85 -13.05 -9.72 -15.62
CA THR A 85 -13.39 -9.51 -17.03
C THR A 85 -13.22 -10.81 -17.85
N PRO A 86 -13.73 -10.87 -19.10
CA PRO A 86 -13.42 -11.97 -20.01
C PRO A 86 -11.91 -12.18 -20.22
N GLU A 87 -11.14 -11.11 -20.29
CA GLU A 87 -9.68 -11.14 -20.43
C GLU A 87 -9.00 -11.74 -19.19
N ALA A 88 -9.49 -11.44 -17.99
CA ALA A 88 -9.03 -12.13 -16.77
C ALA A 88 -9.35 -13.61 -16.79
N HIS A 89 -10.54 -14.01 -17.22
CA HIS A 89 -10.87 -15.43 -17.39
C HIS A 89 -9.94 -16.12 -18.40
N ALA A 90 -9.66 -15.48 -19.54
CA ALA A 90 -8.73 -15.99 -20.54
C ALA A 90 -7.30 -16.13 -19.99
N PHE A 91 -6.83 -15.15 -19.20
CA PHE A 91 -5.55 -15.23 -18.50
C PHE A 91 -5.49 -16.47 -17.61
N TRP A 92 -6.46 -16.67 -16.71
CA TRP A 92 -6.44 -17.83 -15.82
C TRP A 92 -6.58 -19.18 -16.54
N GLN A 93 -7.28 -19.21 -17.68
CA GLN A 93 -7.33 -20.41 -18.53
C GLN A 93 -5.96 -20.74 -19.16
N GLN A 94 -5.15 -19.72 -19.46
CA GLN A 94 -3.78 -19.89 -19.96
C GLN A 94 -2.77 -20.24 -18.86
N HIS A 95 -3.15 -20.06 -17.59
CA HIS A 95 -2.34 -20.37 -16.41
C HIS A 95 -2.99 -21.43 -15.50
N PRO A 96 -3.28 -22.64 -16.01
CA PRO A 96 -3.98 -23.68 -15.22
C PRO A 96 -3.19 -24.13 -13.98
N GLN A 97 -1.87 -23.99 -13.98
CA GLN A 97 -1.00 -24.27 -12.84
C GLN A 97 -1.28 -23.36 -11.63
N ALA A 98 -1.90 -22.19 -11.83
CA ALA A 98 -2.25 -21.27 -10.75
C ALA A 98 -3.42 -21.80 -9.90
N GLN A 99 -4.34 -22.55 -10.51
CA GLN A 99 -5.55 -23.04 -9.84
C GLN A 99 -5.26 -23.89 -8.58
N PRO A 100 -4.38 -24.91 -8.62
CA PRO A 100 -4.05 -25.67 -7.41
C PRO A 100 -3.31 -24.81 -6.36
N LEU A 101 -2.51 -23.83 -6.77
CA LEU A 101 -1.83 -22.92 -5.84
C LEU A 101 -2.82 -21.98 -5.14
N ILE A 102 -3.78 -21.42 -5.88
CA ILE A 102 -4.85 -20.59 -5.32
C ILE A 102 -5.76 -21.42 -4.42
N ALA A 103 -6.11 -22.65 -4.83
CA ALA A 103 -6.88 -23.56 -3.98
C ALA A 103 -6.14 -23.87 -2.68
N GLN A 104 -4.82 -24.10 -2.74
CA GLN A 104 -4.00 -24.28 -1.56
C GLN A 104 -3.94 -23.01 -0.71
N TRP A 105 -3.77 -21.82 -1.30
CA TRP A 105 -3.82 -20.55 -0.57
C TRP A 105 -5.11 -20.42 0.25
N LYS A 106 -6.23 -20.78 -0.37
CA LYS A 106 -7.56 -20.72 0.24
C LYS A 106 -7.75 -21.67 1.43
N THR A 107 -6.85 -22.63 1.66
CA THR A 107 -6.84 -23.43 2.90
C THR A 107 -6.13 -22.72 4.05
N PHE A 108 -5.33 -21.69 3.77
CA PHE A 108 -4.67 -20.87 4.79
C PHE A 108 -5.44 -19.60 5.11
N GLY A 109 -6.13 -19.02 4.12
CA GLY A 109 -6.84 -17.76 4.29
C GLY A 109 -7.53 -17.26 3.02
N THR A 110 -8.15 -16.08 3.11
CA THR A 110 -8.77 -15.43 1.96
C THR A 110 -7.76 -15.11 0.87
N PHE A 111 -8.23 -15.05 -0.37
CA PHE A 111 -7.46 -14.62 -1.54
C PHE A 111 -7.97 -13.28 -2.05
N SER A 112 -7.21 -12.59 -2.91
CA SER A 112 -7.54 -11.29 -3.50
C SER A 112 -8.63 -11.37 -4.59
N GLU A 113 -9.76 -11.96 -4.24
CA GLU A 113 -10.99 -12.07 -5.02
C GLU A 113 -12.20 -11.78 -4.14
N LEU A 114 -13.34 -11.43 -4.74
CA LEU A 114 -14.58 -11.30 -3.98
C LEU A 114 -14.93 -12.62 -3.27
N PRO A 115 -15.44 -12.59 -2.03
CA PRO A 115 -15.97 -11.43 -1.30
C PRO A 115 -14.94 -10.70 -0.43
N THR A 116 -13.63 -10.90 -0.63
CA THR A 116 -12.60 -10.21 0.15
C THR A 116 -12.75 -8.69 0.05
N ILE A 117 -12.72 -8.02 1.21
CA ILE A 117 -12.83 -6.57 1.31
C ILE A 117 -11.66 -5.95 0.57
N TYR A 118 -11.95 -4.99 -0.30
CA TYR A 118 -10.93 -4.34 -1.10
C TYR A 118 -11.22 -2.85 -1.33
N THR A 119 -10.20 -2.10 -1.74
CA THR A 119 -10.38 -0.77 -2.29
C THR A 119 -9.32 -0.52 -3.36
N ASP A 120 -9.75 -0.01 -4.50
CA ASP A 120 -8.84 0.52 -5.51
C ASP A 120 -8.62 2.01 -5.27
N TYR A 121 -7.37 2.43 -5.36
CA TYR A 121 -6.93 3.78 -5.15
C TYR A 121 -6.22 4.34 -6.39
N GLN A 122 -6.48 5.61 -6.69
CA GLN A 122 -5.71 6.39 -7.66
C GLN A 122 -4.64 7.21 -6.94
N LEU A 123 -3.47 7.36 -7.58
CA LEU A 123 -2.42 8.28 -7.12
C LEU A 123 -2.86 9.73 -7.35
N LEU A 124 -2.83 10.56 -6.30
CA LEU A 124 -3.08 11.99 -6.39
C LEU A 124 -1.79 12.81 -6.38
N ALA A 125 -0.83 12.40 -5.55
CA ALA A 125 0.46 13.04 -5.44
C ALA A 125 1.50 12.05 -4.93
N ASP A 126 2.73 12.22 -5.36
CA ASP A 126 3.91 11.57 -4.80
C ASP A 126 5.05 12.58 -4.65
N ASN A 127 6.07 12.20 -3.90
CA ASN A 127 7.30 12.97 -3.83
C ASN A 127 8.36 12.37 -4.76
N PRO A 128 8.70 13.04 -5.89
CA PRO A 128 9.70 12.51 -6.81
C PRO A 128 11.14 12.58 -6.25
N ARG A 129 11.35 13.22 -5.09
CA ARG A 129 12.66 13.36 -4.44
C ARG A 129 12.97 12.28 -3.40
N SER A 130 12.07 11.30 -3.23
CA SER A 130 12.28 10.16 -2.33
C SER A 130 13.64 9.50 -2.58
N THR A 131 14.32 9.13 -1.49
CA THR A 131 15.60 8.40 -1.56
C THR A 131 15.44 6.88 -1.39
N VAL A 132 14.21 6.36 -1.31
CA VAL A 132 13.96 4.91 -1.34
C VAL A 132 14.49 4.34 -2.67
N PRO A 133 15.38 3.33 -2.64
CA PRO A 133 15.91 2.76 -3.87
C PRO A 133 14.82 2.14 -4.75
N ASP A 134 15.03 2.12 -6.06
CA ASP A 134 14.19 1.30 -6.94
C ASP A 134 14.40 -0.19 -6.63
N GLY A 135 13.33 -0.98 -6.71
CA GLY A 135 13.42 -2.41 -6.44
C GLY A 135 12.13 -3.01 -5.91
N PRO A 136 12.18 -4.29 -5.50
CA PRO A 136 11.06 -4.95 -4.85
C PRO A 136 10.86 -4.41 -3.42
N ARG A 137 9.63 -4.49 -2.92
CA ARG A 137 9.33 -4.28 -1.50
C ARG A 137 9.76 -5.47 -0.66
N TYR A 138 9.75 -6.67 -1.25
CA TYR A 138 10.30 -7.87 -0.64
C TYR A 138 11.20 -8.65 -1.58
N GLN A 139 12.39 -9.03 -1.11
CA GLN A 139 13.27 -9.98 -1.79
C GLN A 139 13.97 -10.86 -0.77
N ALA A 140 13.75 -12.17 -0.88
CA ALA A 140 14.48 -13.14 -0.08
C ALA A 140 15.98 -13.08 -0.40
N SER A 141 16.82 -13.27 0.61
CA SER A 141 18.27 -13.36 0.47
C SER A 141 18.76 -14.71 0.96
N SER A 142 19.70 -15.33 0.23
CA SER A 142 20.37 -16.58 0.64
C SER A 142 21.64 -16.33 1.46
N GLU A 143 22.15 -15.09 1.47
CA GLU A 143 23.47 -14.75 2.03
C GLU A 143 23.45 -13.50 2.94
N GLY A 144 22.27 -13.08 3.42
CA GLY A 144 22.12 -11.93 4.31
C GLY A 144 20.67 -11.64 4.68
N GLU A 145 20.41 -10.44 5.21
CA GLU A 145 19.05 -9.99 5.51
C GLU A 145 18.23 -9.84 4.22
N PRO A 146 16.95 -10.27 4.21
CA PRO A 146 16.07 -10.02 3.08
C PRO A 146 15.83 -8.51 2.91
N ILE A 147 15.53 -8.10 1.69
CA ILE A 147 14.87 -6.80 1.49
C ILE A 147 13.45 -6.95 2.01
N ALA A 148 13.06 -6.13 2.98
CA ALA A 148 11.72 -6.10 3.55
C ALA A 148 11.36 -4.64 3.89
N ARG A 149 10.71 -3.95 2.95
CA ARG A 149 10.27 -2.56 3.13
C ARG A 149 9.09 -2.50 4.07
N VAL A 150 9.03 -1.41 4.84
CA VAL A 150 7.84 -1.10 5.63
C VAL A 150 6.89 -0.26 4.79
N ILE A 151 5.61 -0.62 4.82
CA ILE A 151 4.53 0.07 4.13
C ILE A 151 3.58 0.65 5.18
N GLY A 152 3.60 1.97 5.34
CA GLY A 152 2.67 2.69 6.22
C GLY A 152 1.41 3.07 5.46
N ILE A 153 0.24 2.72 5.99
CA ILE A 153 -1.06 3.10 5.43
C ILE A 153 -1.83 3.91 6.47
N HIS A 154 -2.00 5.21 6.21
CA HIS A 154 -2.60 6.17 7.15
C HIS A 154 -3.87 6.75 6.53
N ASN A 155 -5.02 6.51 7.15
CA ASN A 155 -6.31 6.97 6.64
C ASN A 155 -6.53 8.44 6.99
N LEU A 156 -7.01 9.20 6.02
CA LEU A 156 -7.30 10.62 6.18
C LEU A 156 -8.79 10.88 6.15
N ALA A 157 -9.25 11.75 7.04
CA ALA A 157 -10.59 12.30 7.06
C ALA A 157 -10.53 13.79 6.77
N LEU A 158 -11.36 14.27 5.84
CA LEU A 158 -11.52 15.70 5.60
C LEU A 158 -12.15 16.40 6.81
N ARG A 159 -11.79 17.65 7.05
CA ARG A 159 -12.41 18.48 8.08
C ARG A 159 -13.85 18.82 7.70
N PRO A 160 -14.72 19.12 8.68
CA PRO A 160 -16.08 19.56 8.39
C PRO A 160 -16.12 20.74 7.43
N GLY A 161 -16.93 20.62 6.36
CA GLY A 161 -17.09 21.67 5.36
C GLY A 161 -16.03 21.72 4.26
N VAL A 162 -14.99 20.88 4.33
CA VAL A 162 -13.96 20.77 3.27
C VAL A 162 -14.44 19.78 2.22
N THR A 163 -14.46 20.20 0.97
CA THR A 163 -14.81 19.31 -0.15
C THR A 163 -13.60 18.53 -0.66
N ALA A 164 -13.85 17.45 -1.41
CA ALA A 164 -12.80 16.73 -2.14
C ALA A 164 -12.01 17.67 -3.06
N ASP A 165 -12.70 18.56 -3.79
CA ASP A 165 -12.08 19.50 -4.72
C ASP A 165 -11.17 20.52 -3.99
N ASP A 166 -11.58 21.02 -2.82
CA ASP A 166 -10.76 21.92 -2.00
C ASP A 166 -9.45 21.24 -1.60
N PHE A 167 -9.56 20.00 -1.09
CA PHE A 167 -8.41 19.24 -0.62
C PHE A 167 -7.49 18.83 -1.78
N GLU A 168 -8.04 18.28 -2.86
CA GLU A 168 -7.28 17.84 -4.02
C GLU A 168 -6.57 19.01 -4.73
N SER A 169 -7.24 20.17 -4.83
CA SER A 169 -6.64 21.40 -5.38
C SER A 169 -5.47 21.89 -4.52
N PHE A 170 -5.63 21.86 -3.19
CA PHE A 170 -4.55 22.20 -2.27
C PHE A 170 -3.35 21.25 -2.44
N ILE A 171 -3.58 19.94 -2.50
CA ILE A 171 -2.52 18.95 -2.67
C ILE A 171 -1.80 19.14 -4.01
N ALA A 172 -2.54 19.28 -5.11
CA ALA A 172 -1.95 19.50 -6.43
C ALA A 172 -1.02 20.73 -6.44
N ALA A 173 -1.43 21.79 -5.75
CA ALA A 173 -0.64 23.02 -5.66
C ALA A 173 0.53 22.96 -4.66
N ASN A 174 0.52 22.07 -3.65
CA ASN A 174 1.45 22.18 -2.51
C ASN A 174 2.27 20.93 -2.20
N HIS A 175 1.96 19.75 -2.74
CA HIS A 175 2.68 18.51 -2.39
C HIS A 175 4.18 18.57 -2.67
N HIS A 176 4.62 19.37 -3.65
CA HIS A 176 6.03 19.55 -3.97
C HIS A 176 6.86 20.17 -2.83
N ARG A 177 6.21 20.80 -1.84
CA ARG A 177 6.81 21.39 -0.61
C ARG A 177 7.13 20.33 0.46
N ILE A 178 6.70 19.09 0.25
CA ILE A 178 6.97 17.97 1.16
C ILE A 178 8.38 17.45 0.87
N ASP A 179 9.20 17.38 1.90
CA ASP A 179 10.44 16.60 1.90
C ASP A 179 10.24 15.35 2.74
N ASP A 180 10.54 14.20 2.13
CA ASP A 180 10.44 12.89 2.80
C ASP A 180 11.63 12.70 3.72
N TYR A 181 11.44 11.95 4.81
CA TYR A 181 12.58 11.46 5.58
C TYR A 181 13.51 10.65 4.66
N PRO A 182 14.83 10.64 4.92
CA PRO A 182 15.74 9.73 4.23
C PRO A 182 15.23 8.29 4.28
N ASP A 183 15.19 7.65 3.11
CA ASP A 183 14.70 6.29 2.87
C ASP A 183 13.19 6.12 3.07
N TRP A 184 12.43 7.21 2.93
CA TRP A 184 10.97 7.21 2.90
C TRP A 184 10.46 7.75 1.56
N LYS A 185 9.29 7.27 1.15
CA LYS A 185 8.57 7.71 -0.04
C LYS A 185 7.11 7.97 0.29
N PHE A 186 6.71 9.24 0.19
CA PHE A 186 5.33 9.66 0.35
C PHE A 186 4.51 9.46 -0.93
N ARG A 187 3.29 8.94 -0.78
CA ARG A 187 2.24 8.97 -1.79
C ARG A 187 0.90 9.31 -1.12
N LEU A 188 0.10 10.17 -1.74
CA LEU A 188 -1.31 10.38 -1.39
C LEU A 188 -2.20 9.68 -2.40
N LEU A 189 -3.13 8.86 -1.92
CA LEU A 189 -4.06 8.10 -2.75
C LEU A 189 -5.52 8.43 -2.41
N LYS A 190 -6.41 8.32 -3.40
CA LYS A 190 -7.87 8.43 -3.25
C LYS A 190 -8.56 7.15 -3.66
N GLY A 191 -9.45 6.65 -2.82
CA GLY A 191 -10.29 5.48 -3.09
C GLY A 191 -11.29 5.79 -4.20
N VAL A 192 -11.30 4.97 -5.25
CA VAL A 192 -12.15 5.13 -6.44
C VAL A 192 -13.11 3.97 -6.66
N ARG A 193 -12.90 2.83 -5.97
CA ARG A 193 -13.77 1.64 -6.00
C ARG A 193 -13.68 0.86 -4.69
N GLY A 194 -14.67 0.02 -4.42
CA GLY A 194 -14.68 -0.88 -3.26
C GLY A 194 -15.08 -0.20 -1.95
N ASN A 195 -14.64 -0.77 -0.83
CA ASN A 195 -15.17 -0.47 0.50
C ASN A 195 -14.82 0.92 1.05
N ARG A 196 -13.77 1.57 0.52
CA ARG A 196 -13.28 2.88 0.97
C ARG A 196 -13.40 3.94 -0.14
N LEU A 197 -14.45 3.85 -0.96
CA LEU A 197 -14.75 4.85 -2.00
C LEU A 197 -14.75 6.27 -1.42
N ASP A 198 -14.11 7.19 -2.14
CA ASP A 198 -13.92 8.61 -1.79
C ASP A 198 -13.16 8.90 -0.47
N GLN A 199 -12.54 7.88 0.13
CA GLN A 199 -11.62 8.06 1.26
C GLN A 199 -10.18 8.23 0.77
N TYR A 200 -9.34 8.88 1.57
CA TYR A 200 -7.95 9.14 1.22
C TYR A 200 -7.02 8.40 2.16
N VAL A 201 -5.86 7.99 1.63
CA VAL A 201 -4.78 7.39 2.42
C VAL A 201 -3.45 8.02 2.06
N VAL A 202 -2.60 8.24 3.06
CA VAL A 202 -1.16 8.38 2.83
C VAL A 202 -0.57 6.96 2.82
N LEU A 203 0.10 6.63 1.72
CA LEU A 203 0.91 5.43 1.58
C LEU A 203 2.38 5.84 1.71
N MET A 204 3.02 5.40 2.78
CA MET A 204 4.45 5.53 2.98
C MET A 204 5.13 4.23 2.59
N GLU A 205 6.18 4.33 1.80
CA GLU A 205 7.09 3.22 1.55
C GLU A 205 8.44 3.57 2.17
N ILE A 206 8.93 2.72 3.06
CA ILE A 206 10.12 2.95 3.88
C ILE A 206 11.08 1.81 3.60
N GLY A 207 12.34 2.10 3.31
CA GLY A 207 13.27 1.09 2.80
C GLY A 207 13.54 -0.07 3.76
N SER A 208 13.38 0.13 5.07
CA SER A 208 13.50 -0.93 6.09
C SER A 208 12.85 -0.54 7.41
N GLN A 209 12.68 -1.54 8.30
CA GLN A 209 12.31 -1.25 9.70
C GLN A 209 13.36 -0.39 10.41
N ALA A 210 14.65 -0.57 10.14
CA ALA A 210 15.70 0.27 10.72
C ALA A 210 15.54 1.75 10.31
N ALA A 211 15.16 2.02 9.06
CA ALA A 211 14.88 3.38 8.60
C ALA A 211 13.62 3.99 9.23
N LEU A 212 12.62 3.17 9.57
CA LEU A 212 11.47 3.61 10.36
C LEU A 212 11.90 3.99 11.79
N ASP A 213 12.69 3.12 12.42
CA ASP A 213 13.08 3.25 13.83
C ASP A 213 14.02 4.45 14.09
N VAL A 214 14.71 4.96 13.07
CA VAL A 214 15.48 6.22 13.15
C VAL A 214 14.58 7.40 13.54
N PHE A 215 13.35 7.45 13.03
CA PHE A 215 12.44 8.58 13.22
C PHE A 215 11.30 8.28 14.20
N TYR A 216 10.79 7.05 14.18
CA TYR A 216 9.65 6.59 14.99
C TYR A 216 9.87 5.14 15.44
N PRO A 217 10.72 4.87 16.45
CA PRO A 217 10.96 3.52 16.97
C PRO A 217 9.74 2.94 17.68
N GLU A 218 8.92 3.80 18.29
CA GLU A 218 7.65 3.44 18.90
C GLU A 218 6.51 4.20 18.22
N PRO A 219 5.28 3.64 18.19
CA PRO A 219 4.08 4.35 17.77
C PRO A 219 3.99 5.75 18.39
N ASP A 220 3.77 6.75 17.55
CA ASP A 220 3.55 8.16 17.94
C ASP A 220 4.70 8.84 18.74
N LEU A 221 5.86 8.18 18.90
CA LEU A 221 7.02 8.71 19.61
C LEU A 221 8.14 9.06 18.63
N ALA A 222 8.17 10.34 18.24
CA ALA A 222 9.19 10.90 17.38
C ALA A 222 10.55 11.03 18.10
N THR A 223 11.65 10.76 17.38
CA THR A 223 13.02 10.94 17.88
C THR A 223 13.53 12.37 17.72
N ASP A 224 14.71 12.66 18.31
CA ASP A 224 15.42 13.92 18.08
C ASP A 224 15.78 14.12 16.59
N GLN A 225 16.04 13.04 15.85
CA GLN A 225 16.30 13.08 14.41
C GLN A 225 15.07 13.58 13.65
N ALA A 226 13.86 13.16 14.05
CA ALA A 226 12.62 13.69 13.48
C ALA A 226 12.45 15.18 13.76
N ALA A 227 12.80 15.64 14.97
CA ALA A 227 12.76 17.06 15.33
C ALA A 227 13.80 17.88 14.54
N GLN A 228 15.02 17.37 14.37
CA GLN A 228 16.07 18.01 13.57
C GLN A 228 15.66 18.13 12.10
N PHE A 229 15.12 17.04 11.53
CA PHE A 229 14.61 17.04 10.17
C PHE A 229 13.49 18.08 9.99
N ALA A 230 12.52 18.13 10.91
CA ALA A 230 11.45 19.12 10.85
C ALA A 230 11.94 20.57 10.99
N SER A 231 13.02 20.79 11.76
CA SER A 231 13.66 22.11 11.88
C SER A 231 14.39 22.52 10.60
N ALA A 232 14.99 21.57 9.88
CA ALA A 232 15.67 21.82 8.61
C ALA A 232 14.67 22.07 7.46
N HIS A 233 13.52 21.41 7.47
CA HIS A 233 12.51 21.46 6.42
C HIS A 233 11.28 22.28 6.84
N ARG A 234 11.50 23.58 7.13
CA ARG A 234 10.46 24.46 7.65
C ARG A 234 9.26 24.65 6.70
N ASP A 235 9.48 24.59 5.39
CA ASP A 235 8.39 24.71 4.43
C ASP A 235 7.48 23.48 4.43
N THR A 236 8.04 22.26 4.52
CA THR A 236 7.27 21.03 4.75
C THR A 236 6.43 21.13 6.02
N LYS A 237 7.01 21.64 7.12
CA LYS A 237 6.26 21.87 8.36
C LYS A 237 5.11 22.87 8.15
N ALA A 238 5.32 23.97 7.44
CA ALA A 238 4.27 24.95 7.16
C ALA A 238 3.15 24.34 6.30
N MET A 239 3.50 23.58 5.26
CA MET A 239 2.55 22.85 4.43
C MET A 239 1.70 21.87 5.25
N TYR A 240 2.30 21.15 6.20
CA TYR A 240 1.56 20.26 7.11
C TYR A 240 0.59 21.01 8.03
N GLU A 241 0.93 22.21 8.50
CA GLU A 241 -0.01 23.04 9.27
C GLU A 241 -1.16 23.57 8.40
N GLU A 242 -0.92 23.86 7.12
CA GLU A 242 -1.97 24.20 6.15
C GLU A 242 -2.87 22.98 5.86
N TRP A 243 -2.28 21.80 5.62
CA TRP A 243 -2.99 20.54 5.45
C TRP A 243 -3.92 20.25 6.61
N LYS A 244 -3.46 20.40 7.87
CA LYS A 244 -4.24 20.09 9.08
C LYS A 244 -5.57 20.86 9.19
N LYS A 245 -5.70 21.97 8.46
CA LYS A 245 -6.94 22.76 8.33
C LYS A 245 -7.94 22.13 7.36
N LEU A 246 -7.47 21.29 6.44
CA LEU A 246 -8.27 20.66 5.39
C LEU A 246 -8.60 19.20 5.70
N ALA A 247 -7.64 18.46 6.24
CA ALA A 247 -7.80 17.06 6.58
C ALA A 247 -7.05 16.72 7.88
N SER A 248 -7.34 15.55 8.43
CA SER A 248 -6.52 14.96 9.48
C SER A 248 -5.10 14.70 8.95
N PHE A 249 -4.10 14.61 9.84
CA PHE A 249 -2.68 14.36 9.47
C PHE A 249 -2.15 13.02 9.98
N SER A 250 -1.21 12.40 9.27
CA SER A 250 -0.53 11.15 9.67
C SER A 250 0.23 11.34 10.98
N GLY A 251 -0.06 10.55 12.01
CA GLY A 251 0.63 10.60 13.32
C GLY A 251 -0.06 11.45 14.41
N SER A 252 -1.38 11.72 14.30
CA SER A 252 -2.18 12.26 15.42
C SER A 252 -3.63 11.79 15.27
N PRO A 253 -4.27 11.32 16.37
CA PRO A 253 -4.96 10.03 16.43
C PRO A 253 -5.74 9.73 15.15
N GLN A 254 -5.12 8.92 14.30
CA GLN A 254 -5.66 8.50 13.01
C GLN A 254 -5.60 7.00 12.90
N LEU A 255 -6.52 6.45 12.11
CA LEU A 255 -6.50 5.05 11.76
C LEU A 255 -5.27 4.77 10.87
N TYR A 256 -4.25 4.10 11.40
CA TYR A 256 -3.06 3.73 10.66
C TYR A 256 -2.55 2.32 11.01
N THR A 257 -1.84 1.73 10.05
CA THR A 257 -1.03 0.53 10.26
C THR A 257 0.24 0.63 9.45
N ASP A 258 1.38 0.35 10.10
CA ASP A 258 2.63 0.05 9.41
C ASP A 258 2.72 -1.46 9.20
N TYR A 259 3.06 -1.89 7.99
CA TYR A 259 3.20 -3.29 7.64
C TYR A 259 4.62 -3.61 7.20
N LEU A 260 5.11 -4.79 7.56
CA LEU A 260 6.32 -5.33 6.95
C LEU A 260 5.95 -6.07 5.66
N SER A 261 6.70 -5.83 4.59
CA SER A 261 6.58 -6.62 3.35
C SER A 261 7.18 -8.01 3.58
N VAL A 262 6.37 -9.06 3.41
CA VAL A 262 6.77 -10.44 3.75
C VAL A 262 6.87 -11.35 2.52
N ALA A 263 6.24 -11.00 1.41
CA ALA A 263 6.38 -11.67 0.12
C ALA A 263 6.01 -10.71 -1.02
N GLU A 264 6.47 -10.99 -2.23
CA GLU A 264 6.14 -10.23 -3.44
C GLU A 264 6.02 -11.18 -4.63
N SER A 265 5.13 -10.87 -5.57
CA SER A 265 4.99 -11.59 -6.84
C SER A 265 6.32 -11.65 -7.59
N LEU A 266 6.60 -12.79 -8.22
CA LEU A 266 7.69 -12.87 -9.19
C LEU A 266 7.39 -11.94 -10.38
N LYS A 267 8.45 -11.34 -10.94
CA LYS A 267 8.37 -10.52 -12.16
C LYS A 267 8.01 -11.36 -13.38
#